data_AF-A0A7Y1V4W5-F1
#
_entry.id   AF-A0A7Y1V4W5-F1
#
_cell.length_a   1.000
_cell.length_b   1.000
_cell.length_c   1.000
_cell.angle_alpha   90.00
_cell.angle_beta   90.00
_cell.angle_gamma   90.00
#
_symmetry.space_group_name_H-M   'P 1'
#
loop_
_entity.id
_entity.type
_entity.pdbx_description
1 polymer ?
#
loop_
_entity_poly.entity_id
_entity_poly.type
_entity_poly.pdbx_seq_one_letter_code
_entity_poly.pdbx_strand_id
1 'polypeptide(L)'
;MEHFLGWEVELADSCFDSSAFIMMDYRLRYQDSTSFTYVLPFSDRHALIEYTFFTSYLLKEDVYEDLLRQYLHKYLGSIPYQIRRTEQGVIPMTDYAFGNDHKRNLKKIETAGGWVRPSSGYSFSASGRYVDQIIKNIVRNRDIAPGVAQNRWRWYDRIFLHILQHNNVLGQGSLKRCTKTTTSNC
;
A
#
# COMPACT_ATOMS: atom_id res chain seq x y z
N MET A 1 4.04 2.51 -10.19
CA MET A 1 4.18 1.50 -9.12
C MET A 1 3.98 2.20 -7.80
N GLU A 2 3.55 1.45 -6.80
CA GLU A 2 3.48 1.90 -5.43
C GLU A 2 4.75 1.43 -4.74
N HIS A 3 5.42 2.31 -4.01
CA HIS A 3 6.61 1.96 -3.26
C HIS A 3 6.71 2.82 -2.02
N PHE A 4 7.34 2.29 -0.99
CA PHE A 4 7.30 2.88 0.34
C PHE A 4 8.52 2.54 1.17
N LEU A 5 8.74 3.38 2.18
CA LEU A 5 9.62 3.12 3.31
C LEU A 5 8.91 3.54 4.59
N GLY A 6 8.98 2.70 5.61
CA GLY A 6 8.37 2.93 6.91
C GLY A 6 9.32 2.72 8.07
N TRP A 7 9.09 3.51 9.12
CA TRP A 7 9.77 3.41 10.41
C TRP A 7 8.78 3.03 11.49
N GLU A 8 9.10 1.95 12.20
CA GLU A 8 8.52 1.65 13.50
C GLU A 8 9.24 2.51 14.54
N VAL A 9 8.55 3.49 15.09
CA VAL A 9 9.10 4.49 16.02
C VAL A 9 8.54 4.32 17.42
N GLU A 10 9.39 4.47 18.42
CA GLU A 10 9.02 4.66 19.83
C GLU A 10 9.31 6.11 20.23
N LEU A 11 8.29 6.83 20.68
CA LEU A 11 8.39 8.19 21.17
C LEU A 11 8.71 8.21 22.68
N ALA A 12 9.40 9.25 23.14
CA ALA A 12 9.64 9.48 24.56
C ALA A 12 8.33 9.76 25.33
N ASP A 13 7.41 10.50 24.72
CA ASP A 13 6.13 10.93 25.30
C ASP A 13 4.92 10.37 24.53
N SER A 14 3.77 10.25 25.21
CA SER A 14 2.50 9.80 24.61
C SER A 14 1.97 10.84 23.60
N CYS A 15 1.77 10.40 22.36
CA CYS A 15 1.21 11.25 21.29
C CYS A 15 0.14 10.54 20.45
N PHE A 16 0.17 9.21 20.39
CA PHE A 16 -0.74 8.46 19.54
C PHE A 16 -2.02 8.05 20.27
N ASP A 17 -3.13 8.02 19.53
CA ASP A 17 -4.33 7.31 19.94
C ASP A 17 -4.27 5.88 19.38
N SER A 18 -4.00 4.89 20.24
CA SER A 18 -3.92 3.47 19.84
C SER A 18 -5.22 2.90 19.26
N SER A 19 -6.35 3.60 19.41
CA SER A 19 -7.64 3.18 18.84
C SER A 19 -7.90 3.71 17.43
N ALA A 20 -7.04 4.61 16.95
CA ALA A 20 -7.18 5.27 15.65
C ALA A 20 -5.93 5.06 14.79
N PHE A 21 -6.13 5.01 13.48
CA PHE A 21 -5.04 4.99 12.51
C PHE A 21 -5.31 6.02 11.43
N ILE A 22 -4.24 6.52 10.81
CA ILE A 22 -4.33 7.50 9.73
C ILE A 22 -3.99 6.81 8.43
N MET A 23 -4.99 6.77 7.54
CA MET A 23 -4.79 6.34 6.16
C MET A 23 -4.60 7.52 5.22
N MET A 24 -3.55 7.42 4.40
CA MET A 24 -3.31 8.31 3.27
C MET A 24 -3.31 9.79 3.67
N ASP A 25 -2.42 10.16 4.58
CA ASP A 25 -2.21 11.55 4.95
C ASP A 25 -1.47 12.31 3.83
N TYR A 26 -2.18 13.17 3.12
CA TYR A 26 -1.66 13.98 2.02
C TYR A 26 -1.08 15.33 2.46
N ARG A 27 -0.95 15.60 3.77
CA ARG A 27 -0.48 16.91 4.25
C ARG A 27 0.99 17.17 3.88
N LEU A 28 1.81 16.13 3.79
CA LEU A 28 3.21 16.22 3.36
C LEU A 28 3.39 15.71 1.94
N ARG A 29 3.50 16.63 0.98
CA ARG A 29 3.65 16.31 -0.44
C ARG A 29 5.10 16.42 -0.89
N TYR A 30 5.50 15.56 -1.81
CA TYR A 30 6.78 15.66 -2.50
C TYR A 30 6.56 16.03 -3.97
N GLN A 31 6.96 17.26 -4.34
CA GLN A 31 6.88 17.78 -5.71
C GLN A 31 5.49 17.56 -6.34
N ASP A 32 5.45 17.19 -7.62
CA ASP A 32 4.23 16.88 -8.37
C ASP A 32 3.84 15.38 -8.32
N SER A 33 4.35 14.64 -7.32
CA SER A 33 4.02 13.23 -7.14
C SER A 33 2.73 13.02 -6.34
N THR A 34 2.04 11.90 -6.59
CA THR A 34 1.06 11.37 -5.63
C THR A 34 1.84 10.62 -4.55
N SER A 35 1.93 11.24 -3.38
CA SER A 35 2.52 10.66 -2.19
C SER A 35 1.66 10.96 -0.97
N PHE A 36 1.76 10.10 0.05
CA PHE A 36 1.08 10.26 1.32
C PHE A 36 1.80 9.50 2.42
N THR A 37 1.35 9.69 3.66
CA THR A 37 1.88 9.02 4.84
C THR A 37 0.81 8.17 5.52
N TYR A 38 1.19 6.97 5.97
CA TYR A 38 0.40 6.17 6.91
C TYR A 38 0.93 6.35 8.33
N VAL A 39 0.02 6.35 9.30
CA VAL A 39 0.36 6.25 10.72
C VAL A 39 -0.48 5.14 11.32
N LEU A 40 0.18 4.08 11.79
CA LEU A 40 -0.43 2.93 12.43
C LEU A 40 0.11 2.78 13.86
N PRO A 41 -0.62 3.32 14.85
CA PRO A 41 -0.28 3.14 16.25
C PRO A 41 -0.42 1.69 16.71
N PHE A 42 0.57 1.23 17.48
CA PHE A 42 0.52 0.01 18.26
C PHE A 42 0.27 0.30 19.75
N SER A 43 0.68 1.48 20.22
CA SER A 43 0.38 2.03 21.55
C SER A 43 0.31 3.56 21.46
N ASP A 44 0.22 4.24 22.60
CA ASP A 44 0.26 5.70 22.71
C ASP A 44 1.62 6.33 22.41
N ARG A 45 2.69 5.54 22.38
CA ARG A 45 4.07 5.98 22.05
C ARG A 45 4.72 5.22 20.91
N HIS A 46 4.10 4.14 20.47
CA HIS A 46 4.67 3.21 19.50
C HIS A 46 3.82 3.20 18.24
N ALA A 47 4.40 3.46 17.07
CA ALA A 47 3.68 3.43 15.81
C ALA A 47 4.58 3.08 14.62
N LEU A 48 3.99 2.49 13.59
CA LEU A 48 4.57 2.45 12.25
C LEU A 48 4.18 3.72 11.50
N ILE A 49 5.16 4.41 10.92
CA ILE A 49 4.96 5.58 10.07
C ILE A 49 5.60 5.29 8.72
N GLU A 50 4.78 5.25 7.67
CA GLU A 50 5.21 4.85 6.33
C GLU A 50 4.97 5.99 5.34
N TYR A 51 5.99 6.32 4.54
CA TYR A 51 5.87 7.25 3.44
C TYR A 51 5.78 6.50 2.11
N THR A 52 4.68 6.71 1.40
CA THR A 52 4.33 5.95 0.19
C THR A 52 4.28 6.87 -1.04
N PHE A 53 4.81 6.38 -2.15
CA PHE A 53 4.84 7.06 -3.43
C PHE A 53 4.16 6.27 -4.54
N PHE A 54 3.53 7.00 -5.45
CA PHE A 54 2.97 6.49 -6.69
C PHE A 54 3.72 7.11 -7.88
N THR A 55 4.83 6.47 -8.28
CA THR A 55 5.65 6.93 -9.41
C THR A 55 6.10 5.75 -10.28
N SER A 56 6.60 6.03 -11.48
CA SER A 56 7.15 5.03 -12.42
C SER A 56 8.61 4.69 -12.17
N TYR A 57 9.26 5.37 -11.21
CA TYR A 57 10.67 5.22 -10.85
C TYR A 57 10.82 5.19 -9.33
N LEU A 58 11.83 4.48 -8.83
CA LEU A 58 12.16 4.48 -7.40
C LEU A 58 12.97 5.74 -7.06
N LEU A 59 12.75 6.27 -5.86
CA LEU A 59 13.62 7.29 -5.28
C LEU A 59 14.75 6.65 -4.47
N LYS A 60 15.78 7.44 -4.15
CA LYS A 60 16.83 7.03 -3.21
C LYS A 60 16.27 6.99 -1.79
N GLU A 61 16.79 6.07 -0.99
CA GLU A 61 16.39 5.84 0.41
C GLU A 61 16.41 7.13 1.25
N ASP A 62 17.48 7.94 1.12
CA ASP A 62 17.65 9.21 1.82
C ASP A 62 16.45 10.17 1.64
N VAL A 63 15.80 10.14 0.46
CA VAL A 63 14.63 11.00 0.19
C VAL A 63 13.44 10.60 1.07
N TYR A 64 13.24 9.30 1.31
CA TYR A 64 12.18 8.82 2.20
C TYR A 64 12.51 9.15 3.65
N GLU A 65 13.77 8.94 4.07
CA GLU A 65 14.19 9.27 5.43
C GLU A 65 14.00 10.76 5.74
N ASP A 66 14.39 11.64 4.82
CA ASP A 66 14.21 13.09 4.96
C ASP A 66 12.72 13.45 5.09
N LEU A 67 11.85 12.82 4.29
CA LEU A 67 10.41 13.04 4.35
C LEU A 67 9.79 12.49 5.64
N LEU A 68 10.24 11.34 6.13
CA LEU A 68 9.80 10.79 7.40
C LEU A 68 10.23 11.66 8.58
N ARG A 69 11.50 12.13 8.60
CA ARG A 69 11.98 13.10 9.60
C ARG A 69 11.17 14.38 9.56
N GLN A 70 10.89 14.90 8.36
CA GLN A 70 10.07 16.09 8.17
C GLN A 70 8.63 15.87 8.66
N TYR A 71 8.04 14.71 8.38
CA TYR A 71 6.69 14.35 8.84
C TYR A 71 6.63 14.28 10.37
N LEU A 72 7.54 13.51 10.98
CA LEU A 72 7.68 13.38 12.44
C LEU A 72 7.81 14.75 13.08
N HIS A 73 8.77 15.56 12.63
CA HIS A 73 9.03 16.89 13.19
C HIS A 73 7.82 17.83 13.04
N LYS A 74 7.15 17.82 11.88
CA LYS A 74 6.09 18.77 11.57
C LYS A 74 4.75 18.41 12.20
N TYR A 75 4.45 17.12 12.35
CA TYR A 75 3.12 16.65 12.77
C TYR A 75 3.09 15.90 14.10
N LEU A 76 4.24 15.46 14.62
CA LEU A 76 4.38 14.92 15.98
C LEU A 76 5.26 15.81 16.87
N GLY A 77 5.77 16.91 16.32
CA GLY A 77 6.64 17.85 17.02
C GLY A 77 8.07 17.33 17.21
N SER A 78 8.83 18.02 18.07
CA SER A 78 10.22 17.68 18.39
C SER A 78 10.34 16.63 19.51
N ILE A 79 9.37 15.72 19.64
CA ILE A 79 9.42 14.65 20.63
C ILE A 79 10.60 13.72 20.25
N PRO A 80 11.54 13.45 21.17
CA PRO A 80 12.60 12.48 20.92
C PRO A 80 12.02 11.11 20.60
N TYR A 81 12.58 10.45 19.58
CA TYR A 81 12.13 9.13 19.14
C TYR A 81 13.30 8.21 18.85
N GLN A 82 13.03 6.90 18.90
CA GLN A 82 13.94 5.85 18.46
C GLN A 82 13.30 5.06 17.33
N ILE A 83 14.07 4.79 16.28
CA ILE A 83 13.65 3.88 15.20
C ILE A 83 13.94 2.46 15.66
N ARG A 84 12.91 1.65 15.86
CA ARG A 84 13.02 0.25 16.27
C ARG A 84 13.25 -0.68 15.08
N ARG A 85 12.60 -0.37 13.96
CA ARG A 85 12.64 -1.16 12.74
C ARG A 85 12.36 -0.29 11.53
N THR A 86 12.98 -0.65 10.41
CA THR A 86 12.69 -0.09 9.09
C THR A 86 12.08 -1.18 8.20
N GLU A 87 11.08 -0.82 7.41
CA GLU A 87 10.55 -1.65 6.34
C GLU A 87 10.47 -0.88 5.03
N GLN A 88 10.57 -1.60 3.91
CA GLN A 88 10.43 -1.02 2.59
C GLN A 88 9.85 -2.05 1.63
N GLY A 89 9.15 -1.57 0.61
CA GLY A 89 8.50 -2.43 -0.35
C GLY A 89 8.18 -1.74 -1.66
N VAL A 90 8.02 -2.57 -2.70
CA VAL A 90 7.55 -2.13 -4.01
C VAL A 90 6.40 -3.03 -4.41
N ILE A 91 5.24 -2.42 -4.64
CA ILE A 91 4.02 -3.07 -5.10
C ILE A 91 3.83 -2.71 -6.58
N PRO A 92 3.98 -3.70 -7.50
CA PRO A 92 3.78 -3.47 -8.92
C PRO A 92 2.34 -3.05 -9.22
N MET A 93 2.17 -1.83 -9.72
CA MET A 93 0.90 -1.34 -10.26
C MET A 93 0.92 -1.51 -11.77
N THR A 94 0.64 -2.72 -12.25
CA THR A 94 0.74 -3.09 -13.66
C THR A 94 -0.49 -3.84 -14.14
N ASP A 95 -0.88 -3.62 -15.39
CA ASP A 95 -1.88 -4.41 -16.11
C ASP A 95 -1.28 -5.64 -16.80
N TYR A 96 -0.04 -6.02 -16.43
CA TYR A 96 0.65 -7.19 -16.94
C TYR A 96 -0.24 -8.44 -16.94
N ALA A 97 -0.19 -9.18 -18.04
CA ALA A 97 -0.99 -10.38 -18.23
C ALA A 97 -0.39 -11.59 -17.47
N PHE A 98 -0.45 -11.57 -16.14
CA PHE A 98 0.05 -12.64 -15.25
C PHE A 98 -0.49 -14.04 -15.59
N GLY A 99 -1.60 -14.13 -16.31
CA GLY A 99 -2.15 -15.39 -16.81
C GLY A 99 -1.22 -16.16 -17.75
N ASN A 100 -0.33 -15.47 -18.46
CA ASN A 100 0.61 -16.06 -19.41
C ASN A 100 1.75 -16.83 -18.73
N ASP A 101 1.98 -16.55 -17.45
CA ASP A 101 3.04 -17.18 -16.65
C ASP A 101 2.61 -18.48 -15.96
N HIS A 102 1.34 -18.84 -16.09
CA HIS A 102 0.82 -20.11 -15.60
C HIS A 102 1.18 -21.23 -16.58
N LYS A 103 1.76 -22.32 -16.06
CA LYS A 103 1.93 -23.57 -16.81
C LYS A 103 0.86 -24.58 -16.41
N ARG A 104 0.69 -25.64 -17.20
CA ARG A 104 -0.30 -26.71 -16.96
C ARG A 104 -0.23 -27.26 -15.53
N ASN A 105 0.98 -27.47 -15.01
CA ASN A 105 1.23 -28.05 -13.67
C ASN A 105 1.79 -27.03 -12.66
N LEU A 106 1.85 -25.74 -13.01
CA LEU A 106 2.41 -24.71 -12.14
C LEU A 106 1.54 -23.46 -12.21
N LYS A 107 0.84 -23.17 -11.12
CA LYS A 107 0.09 -21.93 -10.96
C LYS A 107 0.81 -21.06 -9.93
N LYS A 108 1.09 -19.82 -10.32
CA LYS A 108 1.64 -18.80 -9.43
C LYS A 108 0.48 -18.21 -8.61
N ILE A 109 0.75 -17.86 -7.35
CA ILE A 109 -0.22 -17.25 -6.42
C ILE A 109 0.24 -15.85 -6.03
N GLU A 110 -0.60 -15.12 -5.29
CA GLU A 110 -0.33 -13.76 -4.81
C GLU A 110 0.06 -12.80 -5.95
N THR A 111 1.02 -11.89 -5.74
CA THR A 111 1.51 -10.93 -6.73
C THR A 111 1.92 -11.61 -8.03
N ALA A 112 2.62 -12.74 -7.95
CA ALA A 112 3.08 -13.49 -9.11
C ALA A 112 1.94 -14.18 -9.88
N GLY A 113 0.81 -14.40 -9.21
CA GLY A 113 -0.45 -14.88 -9.81
C GLY A 113 -1.40 -13.77 -10.23
N GLY A 114 -1.01 -12.49 -10.11
CA GLY A 114 -1.87 -11.35 -10.41
C GLY A 114 -3.06 -11.19 -9.46
N TRP A 115 -2.92 -11.61 -8.19
CA TRP A 115 -3.96 -11.47 -7.17
C TRP A 115 -4.04 -10.06 -6.59
N VAL A 116 -2.96 -9.30 -6.73
CA VAL A 116 -2.89 -7.88 -6.38
C VAL A 116 -3.78 -7.08 -7.30
N ARG A 117 -4.70 -6.30 -6.73
CA ARG A 117 -5.52 -5.38 -7.52
C ARG A 117 -4.64 -4.22 -8.02
N PRO A 118 -4.46 -4.04 -9.34
CA PRO A 118 -3.51 -3.06 -9.87
C PRO A 118 -3.83 -1.62 -9.47
N SER A 119 -5.10 -1.29 -9.28
CA SER A 119 -5.55 0.06 -8.95
C SER A 119 -5.33 0.47 -7.49
N SER A 120 -5.04 -0.47 -6.60
CA SER A 120 -5.01 -0.19 -5.15
C SER A 120 -3.93 -0.93 -4.38
N GLY A 121 -3.15 -1.81 -5.01
CA GLY A 121 -2.13 -2.62 -4.33
C GLY A 121 -2.66 -3.72 -3.40
N TYR A 122 -3.94 -3.64 -2.98
CA TYR A 122 -4.54 -4.62 -2.08
C TYR A 122 -4.71 -6.02 -2.71
N SER A 123 -4.22 -7.05 -2.00
CA SER A 123 -4.49 -8.48 -2.26
C SER A 123 -5.04 -9.22 -1.04
N PHE A 124 -4.62 -8.87 0.18
CA PHE A 124 -4.78 -9.69 1.39
C PHE A 124 -6.18 -10.28 1.61
N SER A 125 -7.23 -9.45 1.59
CA SER A 125 -8.62 -9.90 1.80
C SER A 125 -9.18 -10.74 0.64
N ALA A 126 -8.64 -10.56 -0.57
CA ALA A 126 -8.96 -11.39 -1.72
C ALA A 126 -8.19 -12.72 -1.69
N SER A 127 -6.93 -12.70 -1.26
CA SER A 127 -6.05 -13.86 -1.17
C SER A 127 -6.65 -14.97 -0.31
N GLY A 128 -7.22 -14.65 0.87
CA GLY A 128 -7.90 -15.65 1.70
C GLY A 128 -9.05 -16.36 0.96
N ARG A 129 -9.91 -15.59 0.27
CA ARG A 129 -11.01 -16.15 -0.53
C ARG A 129 -10.51 -17.01 -1.70
N TYR A 130 -9.41 -16.62 -2.32
CA TYR A 130 -8.78 -17.38 -3.40
C TYR A 130 -8.19 -18.70 -2.89
N VAL A 131 -7.51 -18.69 -1.74
CA VAL A 131 -6.99 -19.89 -1.08
C VAL A 131 -8.13 -20.85 -0.73
N ASP A 132 -9.21 -20.35 -0.13
CA ASP A 132 -10.40 -21.17 0.18
C ASP A 132 -10.98 -21.84 -1.06
N GLN A 133 -11.04 -21.12 -2.18
CA GLN A 133 -11.54 -21.65 -3.44
C GLN A 133 -10.59 -22.70 -4.03
N ILE A 134 -9.27 -22.48 -3.94
CA ILE A 134 -8.25 -23.46 -4.34
C ILE A 134 -8.43 -24.75 -3.53
N ILE A 135 -8.55 -24.64 -2.20
CA ILE A 135 -8.74 -25.80 -1.33
C ILE A 135 -10.01 -26.57 -1.73
N LYS A 136 -11.14 -25.87 -1.95
CA LYS A 136 -12.39 -26.50 -2.42
C LYS A 136 -12.23 -27.22 -3.75
N ASN A 137 -11.45 -26.67 -4.68
CA ASN A 137 -11.18 -27.29 -5.98
C ASN A 137 -10.34 -28.56 -5.83
N ILE A 138 -9.28 -28.51 -5.01
CA ILE A 138 -8.41 -29.67 -4.71
C ILE A 138 -9.22 -30.80 -4.07
N VAL A 139 -10.02 -30.51 -3.05
CA VAL A 139 -10.85 -31.51 -2.35
C VAL A 139 -11.85 -32.17 -3.30
N ARG A 140 -12.30 -31.46 -4.34
CA ARG A 140 -13.23 -31.99 -5.37
C ARG A 140 -12.53 -32.60 -6.57
N ASN A 141 -11.20 -32.75 -6.53
CA ASN A 141 -10.38 -33.27 -7.63
C ASN A 141 -10.57 -32.50 -8.95
N ARG A 142 -10.73 -31.17 -8.85
CA ARG A 142 -10.88 -30.24 -9.98
C ARG A 142 -9.58 -29.45 -10.20
N ASP A 143 -9.45 -28.85 -11.38
CA ASP A 143 -8.42 -27.82 -11.63
C ASP A 143 -8.54 -26.71 -10.56
N ILE A 144 -7.40 -26.18 -10.12
CA ILE A 144 -7.33 -25.13 -9.08
C ILE A 144 -7.71 -23.73 -9.60
N ALA A 145 -7.67 -23.50 -10.92
CA ALA A 145 -7.89 -22.19 -11.53
C ALA A 145 -9.36 -21.66 -11.52
N PRO A 146 -10.41 -22.47 -11.69
CA PRO A 146 -11.79 -21.98 -11.74
C PRO A 146 -12.21 -21.22 -10.47
N GLY A 147 -12.75 -20.01 -10.65
CA GLY A 147 -13.25 -19.15 -9.56
C GLY A 147 -12.16 -18.38 -8.78
N VAL A 148 -10.89 -18.50 -9.16
CA VAL A 148 -9.76 -17.83 -8.50
C VAL A 148 -9.32 -16.62 -9.32
N ALA A 149 -9.08 -15.48 -8.66
CA ALA A 149 -8.52 -14.26 -9.26
C ALA A 149 -9.23 -13.78 -10.55
N GLN A 150 -10.53 -14.04 -10.69
CA GLN A 150 -11.33 -13.56 -11.82
C GLN A 150 -11.62 -12.06 -11.66
N ASN A 151 -10.73 -11.23 -12.20
CA ASN A 151 -10.87 -9.79 -12.08
C ASN A 151 -11.79 -9.21 -13.16
N ARG A 152 -13.10 -9.20 -12.87
CA ARG A 152 -14.14 -8.56 -13.69
C ARG A 152 -13.95 -7.04 -13.84
N TRP A 153 -13.10 -6.43 -13.02
CA TRP A 153 -12.85 -4.98 -12.97
C TRP A 153 -11.56 -4.56 -13.68
N ARG A 154 -10.87 -5.48 -14.37
CA ARG A 154 -9.61 -5.20 -15.09
C ARG A 154 -9.66 -3.97 -15.99
N TRP A 155 -10.79 -3.73 -16.65
CA TRP A 155 -10.95 -2.56 -17.51
C TRP A 155 -10.93 -1.24 -16.73
N TYR A 156 -11.62 -1.18 -15.58
CA TYR A 156 -11.58 -0.01 -14.70
C TYR A 156 -10.20 0.19 -14.08
N ASP A 157 -9.54 -0.89 -13.68
CA ASP A 157 -8.18 -0.83 -13.14
C ASP A 157 -7.21 -0.27 -14.20
N ARG A 158 -7.34 -0.66 -15.48
CA ARG A 158 -6.56 -0.08 -16.59
C ARG A 158 -6.79 1.42 -16.79
N ILE A 159 -8.03 1.88 -16.70
CA ILE A 159 -8.36 3.32 -16.80
C ILE A 159 -7.71 4.09 -15.64
N PHE A 160 -7.82 3.56 -14.42
CA PHE A 160 -7.23 4.21 -13.24
C PHE A 160 -5.70 4.29 -13.34
N LEU A 161 -5.04 3.20 -13.75
CA LEU A 161 -3.60 3.19 -14.01
C LEU A 161 -3.21 4.20 -15.09
N HIS A 162 -4.00 4.33 -16.15
CA HIS A 162 -3.74 5.30 -17.21
C HIS A 162 -3.82 6.75 -16.69
N ILE A 163 -4.80 7.05 -15.82
CA ILE A 163 -4.93 8.35 -15.17
C ILE A 163 -3.74 8.62 -14.24
N LEU A 164 -3.32 7.66 -13.41
CA LEU A 164 -2.14 7.82 -12.56
C LEU A 164 -0.85 8.03 -13.36
N GLN A 165 -0.72 7.35 -14.51
CA GLN A 165 0.45 7.45 -15.38
C GLN A 165 0.54 8.81 -16.11
N HIS A 166 -0.59 9.35 -16.57
CA HIS A 166 -0.61 10.54 -17.43
C HIS A 166 -1.00 11.83 -16.69
N ASN A 167 -1.67 11.72 -15.54
CA ASN A 167 -2.19 12.83 -14.75
C ASN A 167 -2.03 12.56 -13.25
N ASN A 168 -0.79 12.34 -12.80
CA ASN A 168 -0.50 11.99 -11.42
C ASN A 168 -1.09 13.00 -10.41
N VAL A 169 -1.15 14.29 -10.77
CA VAL A 169 -1.77 15.36 -9.97
C VAL A 169 -3.25 15.10 -9.65
N LEU A 170 -4.00 14.42 -10.54
CA LEU A 170 -5.41 14.05 -10.33
C LEU A 170 -5.58 12.78 -9.47
N GLY A 171 -4.52 11.98 -9.30
CA GLY A 171 -4.53 10.78 -8.47
C GLY A 171 -4.96 11.08 -7.03
N GLN A 172 -4.42 12.15 -6.45
CA GLN A 172 -4.78 12.60 -5.10
C GLN A 172 -6.27 12.90 -4.95
N GLY A 173 -6.87 13.60 -5.92
CA GLY A 173 -8.30 13.95 -5.88
C GLY A 173 -9.22 12.72 -5.93
N SER A 174 -8.76 11.65 -6.59
CA SER A 174 -9.48 10.38 -6.70
C SER A 174 -9.33 9.52 -5.44
N LEU A 175 -8.12 9.43 -4.85
CA LEU A 175 -7.90 8.66 -3.62
C LEU A 175 -8.49 9.35 -2.38
N LYS A 176 -8.41 10.68 -2.26
CA LYS A 176 -8.99 11.44 -1.13
C LYS A 176 -10.49 11.22 -0.95
N ARG A 177 -11.22 10.92 -2.03
CA ARG A 177 -12.66 10.67 -1.98
C ARG A 177 -13.00 9.30 -1.36
N CYS A 178 -12.01 8.42 -1.23
CA CYS A 178 -12.17 7.04 -0.76
C CYS A 178 -11.77 6.83 0.71
N THR A 179 -11.18 7.82 1.40
CA THR A 179 -10.70 7.68 2.78
C THR A 179 -11.29 8.74 3.71
N LYS A 180 -11.69 8.33 4.92
CA LYS A 180 -12.01 9.27 6.02
C LYS A 180 -10.70 9.70 6.66
N THR A 181 -10.35 10.98 6.57
CA THR A 181 -9.20 11.54 7.28
C THR A 181 -9.64 11.92 8.70
N THR A 182 -9.31 11.11 9.69
CA THR A 182 -9.49 11.50 11.10
C THR A 182 -8.21 12.22 11.54
N THR A 183 -8.27 13.55 11.59
CA THR A 183 -7.14 14.37 12.07
C THR A 183 -7.23 14.55 13.58
N SER A 184 -6.51 13.71 14.31
CA SER A 184 -5.97 14.03 15.63
C SER A 184 -4.59 13.39 15.72
N ASN A 185 -3.58 14.11 15.25
CA ASN A 185 -2.26 13.99 15.87
C ASN A 185 -2.26 15.01 16.98
N CYS A 186 -1.54 14.76 18.08
CA CYS A 186 -1.20 15.73 19.13
C CYS A 186 -1.70 17.18 18.83
#